data_AF-A0A0C9U9I6-F1
#
_entry.id   AF-A0A0C9U9I6-F1
#
_cell.length_a   1.000
_cell.length_b   1.000
_cell.length_c   1.000
_cell.angle_alpha   90.00
_cell.angle_beta   90.00
_cell.angle_gamma   90.00
#
_symmetry.space_group_name_H-M   'P 1'
#
loop_
_entity.id
_entity.type
_entity.pdbx_description
1 polymer ?
#
loop_
_entity_poly.entity_id
_entity_poly.type
_entity_poly.pdbx_seq_one_letter_code
_entity_poly.pdbx_strand_id
1 'polypeptide(L)'
;FYIDDKSSEIPSALQSFHTQFISGKAQKDPVLEVFANSIRGLSTHYDIMSFNILIEDTMKFVTASYLETTLQRLPLVPNPASRFPWFLRNGTTFGLVYALFAFPLSGGFAALDIIGALPNMCYWLAVVNDVFSFYKEELLGENNTYVHTYAYFHKINKLEALSQVGQELTQCRKTIHGALAHNQKALETWKNYEQGYIHFHLYSSDRYKLTELGLRV
;
A
#
# COMPACT_ATOMS: atom_id res chain seq x y z
N PHE A 1 7.36 5.85 -4.76
CA PHE A 1 8.13 5.63 -6.00
C PHE A 1 9.62 5.51 -5.72
N TYR A 2 10.34 6.51 -5.18
CA TYR A 2 11.80 6.40 -5.00
C TYR A 2 12.30 5.09 -4.34
N ILE A 3 11.80 4.71 -3.17
CA ILE A 3 12.22 3.46 -2.49
C ILE A 3 11.86 2.22 -3.32
N ASP A 4 10.66 2.21 -3.92
CA ASP A 4 10.15 1.12 -4.77
C ASP A 4 11.07 0.90 -5.98
N ASP A 5 11.46 1.99 -6.66
CA ASP A 5 12.29 1.95 -7.87
C ASP A 5 13.79 1.72 -7.57
N LYS A 6 14.27 2.15 -6.40
CA LYS A 6 15.72 2.20 -6.07
C LYS A 6 16.16 1.22 -4.99
N SER A 7 15.27 0.44 -4.40
CA SER A 7 15.58 -0.45 -3.27
C SER A 7 16.81 -1.34 -3.50
N SER A 8 16.97 -1.89 -4.70
CA SER A 8 18.09 -2.74 -5.10
C SER A 8 19.42 -1.98 -5.24
N GLU A 9 19.39 -0.67 -5.51
CA GLU A 9 20.55 0.21 -5.65
C GLU A 9 21.03 0.76 -4.30
N ILE A 10 20.12 0.89 -3.31
CA ILE A 10 20.41 1.49 -1.99
C ILE A 10 20.17 0.57 -0.77
N PRO A 11 20.47 -0.75 -0.82
CA PRO A 11 20.10 -1.69 0.24
C PRO A 11 20.72 -1.35 1.60
N SER A 12 21.97 -0.84 1.65
CA SER A 12 22.61 -0.43 2.91
C SER A 12 21.94 0.79 3.55
N ALA A 13 21.39 1.69 2.73
CA ALA A 13 20.67 2.86 3.23
C ALA A 13 19.34 2.42 3.85
N LEU A 14 18.58 1.55 3.18
CA LEU A 14 17.34 0.98 3.72
C LEU A 14 17.58 0.16 5.00
N GLN A 15 18.61 -0.69 5.02
CA GLN A 15 18.97 -1.52 6.18
C GLN A 15 19.26 -0.70 7.44
N SER A 16 19.90 0.47 7.29
CA SER A 16 20.25 1.35 8.42
C SER A 16 19.23 2.45 8.70
N PHE A 17 18.15 2.54 7.92
CA PHE A 17 17.20 3.66 8.00
C PHE A 17 16.61 3.83 9.39
N HIS A 18 16.16 2.72 10.00
CA HIS A 18 15.50 2.73 11.31
C HIS A 18 16.45 3.17 12.42
N THR A 19 17.67 2.63 12.43
CA THR A 19 18.67 2.96 13.46
C THR A 19 19.10 4.42 13.36
N GLN A 20 19.28 4.94 12.14
CA GLN A 20 19.57 6.37 11.92
C GLN A 20 18.37 7.24 12.33
N PHE A 21 17.15 6.86 11.96
CA PHE A 21 15.93 7.59 12.29
C PHE A 21 15.74 7.74 13.79
N ILE A 22 15.83 6.63 14.54
CA ILE A 22 15.64 6.58 16.00
C ILE A 22 16.76 7.32 16.73
N SER A 23 18.01 7.20 16.26
CA SER A 23 19.16 7.85 16.90
C SER A 23 19.35 9.33 16.52
N GLY A 24 18.48 9.88 15.66
CA GLY A 24 18.60 11.25 15.16
C GLY A 24 19.82 11.50 14.27
N LYS A 25 20.45 10.44 13.75
CA LYS A 25 21.59 10.53 12.83
C LYS A 25 21.08 10.75 11.39
N ALA A 26 21.92 11.39 10.58
CA ALA A 26 21.63 11.60 9.16
C ALA A 26 21.46 10.26 8.42
N GLN A 27 20.48 10.18 7.53
CA GLN A 27 20.29 9.05 6.64
C GLN A 27 21.44 8.94 5.65
N LYS A 28 21.72 7.72 5.19
CA LYS A 28 22.83 7.45 4.25
C LYS A 28 22.51 7.84 2.81
N ASP A 29 21.25 8.15 2.53
CA ASP A 29 20.78 8.60 1.23
C ASP A 29 20.06 9.96 1.38
N PRO A 30 20.33 10.97 0.54
CA PRO A 30 19.72 12.29 0.65
C PRO A 30 18.19 12.30 0.52
N VAL A 31 17.62 11.42 -0.32
CA VAL A 31 16.16 11.33 -0.47
C VAL A 31 15.56 10.68 0.77
N LEU A 32 16.22 9.68 1.34
CA LEU A 32 15.82 9.09 2.62
C LEU A 32 15.93 10.09 3.78
N GLU A 33 16.87 11.04 3.74
CA GLU A 33 16.96 12.12 4.74
C GLU A 33 15.74 13.05 4.66
N VAL A 34 15.38 13.50 3.45
CA VAL A 34 14.17 14.30 3.22
C VAL A 34 12.92 13.53 3.66
N PHE A 35 12.87 12.24 3.35
CA PHE A 35 11.78 11.36 3.75
C PHE A 35 11.66 11.24 5.29
N ALA A 36 12.78 11.01 5.99
CA ALA A 36 12.83 10.99 7.45
C ALA A 36 12.32 12.30 8.07
N ASN A 37 12.70 13.45 7.52
CA ASN A 37 12.24 14.75 7.97
C ASN A 37 10.75 14.97 7.69
N SER A 38 10.25 14.47 6.56
CA SER A 38 8.83 14.52 6.22
C SER A 38 7.99 13.73 7.22
N ILE A 39 8.43 12.51 7.58
CA ILE A 39 7.77 11.67 8.60
C ILE A 39 7.68 12.41 9.94
N ARG A 40 8.76 13.05 10.39
CA ARG A 40 8.76 13.81 11.66
C ARG A 40 7.74 14.96 11.63
N GLY A 41 7.60 15.62 10.48
CA GLY A 41 6.63 16.70 10.28
C GLY A 41 5.16 16.28 10.37
N LEU A 42 4.85 15.00 10.08
CA LEU A 42 3.47 14.49 10.13
C LEU A 42 2.85 14.57 11.53
N SER A 43 3.66 14.62 12.59
CA SER A 43 3.17 14.76 13.98
C SER A 43 2.28 15.98 14.21
N THR A 44 2.41 17.01 13.38
CA THR A 44 1.61 18.25 13.47
C THR A 44 0.27 18.16 12.73
N HIS A 45 0.08 17.12 11.91
CA HIS A 45 -1.09 16.96 11.04
C HIS A 45 -2.03 15.83 11.46
N TYR A 46 -1.61 14.98 12.41
CA TYR A 46 -2.33 13.80 12.86
C TYR A 46 -2.36 13.73 14.38
N ASP A 47 -3.44 13.18 14.94
CA ASP A 47 -3.47 12.85 16.37
C ASP A 47 -2.41 11.78 16.71
N ILE A 48 -2.08 11.64 17.99
CA ILE A 48 -0.99 10.75 18.42
C ILE A 48 -1.20 9.29 18.00
N MET A 49 -2.45 8.81 17.95
CA MET A 49 -2.73 7.43 17.56
C MET A 49 -2.52 7.25 16.06
N SER A 50 -3.09 8.14 15.25
CA SER A 50 -2.88 8.16 13.79
C SER A 50 -1.39 8.34 13.43
N PHE A 51 -0.67 9.22 14.14
CA PHE A 51 0.76 9.43 13.93
C PHE A 51 1.61 8.20 14.26
N ASN A 52 1.29 7.48 15.35
CA ASN A 52 1.99 6.26 15.70
C ASN A 52 1.78 5.17 14.64
N ILE A 53 0.56 5.04 14.10
CA ILE A 53 0.26 4.11 13.00
C ILE A 53 1.02 4.51 11.73
N LEU A 54 1.07 5.80 11.40
CA LEU A 54 1.84 6.33 10.26
C LEU A 54 3.32 5.95 10.36
N ILE A 55 3.94 6.12 11.54
CA ILE A 55 5.34 5.73 11.75
C ILE A 55 5.50 4.22 11.59
N GLU A 56 4.64 3.42 12.24
CA GLU A 56 4.74 1.96 12.21
C GLU A 56 4.69 1.41 10.77
N ASP A 57 3.69 1.82 10.00
CA ASP A 57 3.51 1.36 8.62
C ASP A 57 4.63 1.87 7.69
N THR A 58 5.15 3.09 7.95
CA THR A 58 6.31 3.62 7.24
C THR A 58 7.58 2.80 7.49
N MET A 59 7.86 2.48 8.75
CA MET A 59 9.02 1.67 9.13
C MET A 59 8.92 0.26 8.55
N LYS A 60 7.73 -0.34 8.67
CA LYS A 60 7.41 -1.62 8.06
C LYS A 60 7.67 -1.62 6.56
N PHE A 61 7.29 -0.58 5.84
CA PHE A 61 7.58 -0.47 4.40
C PHE A 61 9.06 -0.38 4.06
N VAL A 62 9.84 0.40 4.80
CA VAL A 62 11.29 0.46 4.55
C VAL A 62 11.91 -0.93 4.77
N THR A 63 11.47 -1.64 5.82
CA THR A 63 11.91 -3.02 6.10
C THR A 63 11.49 -3.99 5.00
N ALA A 64 10.24 -3.92 4.54
CA ALA A 64 9.71 -4.81 3.51
C ALA A 64 10.36 -4.53 2.13
N SER A 65 10.61 -3.27 1.80
CA SER A 65 11.34 -2.89 0.57
C SER A 65 12.77 -3.41 0.59
N TYR A 66 13.45 -3.37 1.75
CA TYR A 66 14.75 -4.02 1.90
C TYR A 66 14.63 -5.55 1.77
N LEU A 67 13.61 -6.16 2.37
CA LEU A 67 13.37 -7.60 2.28
C LEU A 67 13.23 -8.04 0.82
N GLU A 68 12.49 -7.33 -0.03
CA GLU A 68 12.32 -7.64 -1.46
C GLU A 68 13.65 -7.78 -2.21
N THR A 69 14.65 -6.97 -1.87
CA THR A 69 16.00 -7.08 -2.46
C THR A 69 16.71 -8.41 -2.14
N THR A 70 16.24 -9.10 -1.09
CA THR A 70 16.80 -10.35 -0.60
C THR A 70 15.91 -11.57 -0.88
N LEU A 71 14.63 -11.37 -1.21
CA LEU A 71 13.64 -12.44 -1.39
C LEU A 71 14.01 -13.45 -2.48
N GLN A 72 14.68 -13.01 -3.55
CA GLN A 72 15.14 -13.91 -4.61
C GLN A 72 16.09 -15.02 -4.12
N ARG A 73 16.66 -14.85 -2.91
CA ARG A 73 17.55 -15.84 -2.27
C ARG A 73 16.81 -16.82 -1.37
N LEU A 74 15.50 -16.64 -1.13
CA LEU A 74 14.72 -17.50 -0.25
C LEU A 74 14.02 -18.60 -1.05
N PRO A 75 14.17 -19.89 -0.68
CA PRO A 75 13.40 -20.97 -1.26
C PRO A 75 11.96 -20.93 -0.71
N LEU A 76 11.10 -20.14 -1.34
CA LEU A 76 9.69 -20.06 -0.96
C LEU A 76 8.96 -21.33 -1.43
N VAL A 77 8.30 -22.03 -0.50
CA VAL A 77 7.48 -23.20 -0.80
C VAL A 77 6.01 -22.76 -0.96
N PRO A 78 5.33 -23.09 -2.07
CA PRO A 78 3.93 -22.74 -2.27
C PRO A 78 3.03 -23.46 -1.28
N ASN A 79 2.19 -22.71 -0.58
CA ASN A 79 1.18 -23.26 0.30
C ASN A 79 -0.07 -22.37 0.25
N PRO A 80 -1.23 -22.87 -0.19
CA PRO A 80 -2.47 -22.10 -0.24
C PRO A 80 -2.90 -21.51 1.11
N ALA A 81 -2.48 -22.11 2.23
CA ALA A 81 -2.75 -21.59 3.56
C ALA A 81 -1.74 -20.52 4.02
N SER A 82 -0.73 -20.19 3.20
CA SER A 82 0.30 -19.23 3.54
C SER A 82 -0.24 -17.80 3.48
N ARG A 83 0.01 -17.04 4.55
CA ARG A 83 -0.23 -15.59 4.58
C ARG A 83 0.92 -14.78 4.00
N PHE A 84 1.97 -15.45 3.51
CA PHE A 84 3.17 -14.79 3.01
C PHE A 84 2.90 -13.79 1.87
N PRO A 85 2.04 -14.08 0.86
CA PRO A 85 1.74 -13.11 -0.20
C PRO A 85 1.18 -11.81 0.35
N TRP A 86 0.21 -11.91 1.27
CA TRP A 86 -0.37 -10.74 1.93
C TRP A 86 0.62 -10.07 2.88
N PHE A 87 1.42 -10.82 3.64
CA PHE A 87 2.44 -10.26 4.53
C PHE A 87 3.43 -9.37 3.76
N LEU A 88 3.94 -9.85 2.62
CA LEU A 88 4.86 -9.11 1.78
C LEU A 88 4.18 -7.86 1.20
N ARG A 89 3.01 -8.03 0.57
CA ARG A 89 2.29 -6.93 -0.06
C ARG A 89 1.88 -5.86 0.94
N ASN A 90 1.31 -6.25 2.08
CA ASN A 90 0.98 -5.36 3.17
C ASN A 90 2.22 -4.65 3.75
N GLY A 91 3.42 -5.22 3.59
CA GLY A 91 4.67 -4.55 3.89
C GLY A 91 4.99 -3.45 2.88
N THR A 92 4.82 -3.70 1.58
CA THR A 92 5.33 -2.82 0.51
C THR A 92 4.31 -1.82 -0.06
N THR A 93 3.15 -1.65 0.57
CA THR A 93 2.05 -0.80 0.03
C THR A 93 1.96 0.60 0.61
N PHE A 94 2.52 0.85 1.79
CA PHE A 94 2.20 2.07 2.55
C PHE A 94 0.68 2.20 2.84
N GLY A 95 -0.03 1.07 2.95
CA GLY A 95 -1.50 1.04 2.89
C GLY A 95 -2.19 1.77 4.03
N LEU A 96 -1.68 1.68 5.27
CA LEU A 96 -2.27 2.43 6.40
C LEU A 96 -1.91 3.91 6.31
N VAL A 97 -0.71 4.24 5.82
CA VAL A 97 -0.32 5.63 5.56
C VAL A 97 -1.28 6.29 4.57
N TYR A 98 -1.51 5.66 3.41
CA TYR A 98 -2.44 6.17 2.41
C TYR A 98 -3.88 6.25 2.92
N ALA A 99 -4.32 5.29 3.76
CA ALA A 99 -5.64 5.36 4.37
C ALA A 99 -5.77 6.57 5.30
N LEU A 100 -4.76 6.82 6.14
CA LEU A 100 -4.74 7.93 7.09
C LEU A 100 -4.63 9.30 6.40
N PHE A 101 -3.99 9.38 5.23
CA PHE A 101 -3.94 10.62 4.46
C PHE A 101 -5.31 11.16 4.02
N ALA A 102 -6.34 10.33 4.00
CA ALA A 102 -7.71 10.79 3.79
C ALA A 102 -8.28 11.55 5.01
N PHE A 103 -7.68 11.42 6.19
CA PHE A 103 -8.25 11.89 7.46
C PHE A 103 -7.27 12.74 8.30
N PRO A 104 -6.77 13.88 7.79
CA PRO A 104 -5.92 14.76 8.59
C PRO A 104 -6.70 15.45 9.71
N LEU A 105 -6.00 15.92 10.76
CA LEU A 105 -6.58 16.69 11.87
C LEU A 105 -7.33 17.95 11.41
N SER A 106 -6.88 18.59 10.32
CA SER A 106 -7.57 19.75 9.74
C SER A 106 -8.98 19.42 9.26
N GLY A 107 -9.25 18.15 8.96
CA GLY A 107 -10.57 17.61 8.65
C GLY A 107 -11.42 17.34 9.89
N GLY A 108 -10.88 17.49 11.11
CA GLY A 108 -11.60 17.25 12.37
C GLY A 108 -11.95 15.78 12.61
N PHE A 109 -11.11 14.85 12.14
CA PHE A 109 -11.26 13.42 12.38
C PHE A 109 -10.45 12.99 13.60
N ALA A 110 -11.00 12.10 14.42
CA ALA A 110 -10.24 11.37 15.42
C ALA A 110 -9.90 9.97 14.91
N ALA A 111 -8.76 9.39 15.32
CA ALA A 111 -8.41 8.02 14.98
C ALA A 111 -9.53 7.01 15.31
N LEU A 112 -10.27 7.21 16.41
CA LEU A 112 -11.37 6.34 16.82
C LEU A 112 -12.54 6.31 15.82
N ASP A 113 -12.74 7.37 15.04
CA ASP A 113 -13.79 7.42 14.01
C ASP A 113 -13.51 6.47 12.84
N ILE A 114 -12.24 6.16 12.60
CA ILE A 114 -11.78 5.47 11.38
C ILE A 114 -11.07 4.15 11.65
N ILE A 115 -10.61 3.89 12.88
CA ILE A 115 -9.74 2.75 13.20
C ILE A 115 -10.37 1.39 12.84
N GLY A 116 -11.69 1.25 13.00
CA GLY A 116 -12.41 0.03 12.63
C GLY A 116 -12.43 -0.24 11.11
N ALA A 117 -12.22 0.80 10.30
CA ALA A 117 -12.18 0.70 8.84
C ALA A 117 -10.75 0.54 8.29
N LEU A 118 -9.72 1.01 9.03
CA LEU A 118 -8.33 1.04 8.58
C LEU A 118 -7.78 -0.29 8.02
N PRO A 119 -8.01 -1.47 8.63
CA PRO A 119 -7.49 -2.72 8.08
C PRO A 119 -8.01 -3.02 6.67
N ASN A 120 -9.30 -2.74 6.45
CA ASN A 120 -9.91 -2.91 5.13
C ASN A 120 -9.49 -1.80 4.17
N MET A 121 -9.35 -0.56 4.61
CA MET A 121 -8.81 0.51 3.76
C MET A 121 -7.40 0.19 3.26
N CYS A 122 -6.53 -0.32 4.14
CA CYS A 122 -5.18 -0.76 3.79
C CYS A 122 -5.21 -1.88 2.73
N TYR A 123 -6.01 -2.92 2.96
CA TYR A 123 -6.20 -3.99 1.98
C TYR A 123 -6.73 -3.46 0.64
N TRP A 124 -7.78 -2.65 0.69
CA TRP A 124 -8.41 -2.11 -0.52
C TRP A 124 -7.44 -1.26 -1.33
N LEU A 125 -6.70 -0.34 -0.70
CA LEU A 125 -5.73 0.53 -1.39
C LEU A 125 -4.58 -0.27 -2.01
N ALA A 126 -4.04 -1.23 -1.27
CA ALA A 126 -3.00 -2.12 -1.75
C ALA A 126 -3.43 -2.89 -3.00
N VAL A 127 -4.59 -3.51 -2.91
CA VAL A 127 -5.03 -4.55 -3.85
C VAL A 127 -5.77 -3.96 -5.05
N VAL A 128 -6.44 -2.81 -4.90
CA VAL A 128 -7.01 -2.10 -6.06
C VAL A 128 -5.90 -1.61 -6.98
N ASN A 129 -4.75 -1.21 -6.43
CA ASN A 129 -3.56 -0.90 -7.22
C ASN A 129 -3.09 -2.11 -8.02
N ASP A 130 -3.00 -3.31 -7.39
CA ASP A 130 -2.61 -4.55 -8.07
C ASP A 130 -3.59 -4.94 -9.20
N VAL A 131 -4.90 -4.70 -9.03
CA VAL A 131 -5.90 -4.94 -10.08
C VAL A 131 -5.70 -3.99 -11.26
N PHE A 132 -5.49 -2.70 -11.01
CA PHE A 132 -5.27 -1.72 -12.07
C PHE A 132 -3.89 -1.80 -12.71
N SER A 133 -2.88 -2.32 -12.00
CA SER A 133 -1.54 -2.54 -12.54
C SER A 133 -1.39 -3.86 -13.27
N PHE A 134 -2.27 -4.85 -13.04
CA PHE A 134 -2.17 -6.18 -13.64
C PHE A 134 -1.88 -6.15 -15.15
N TYR A 135 -2.57 -5.30 -15.91
CA TYR A 135 -2.36 -5.22 -17.36
C TYR A 135 -0.95 -4.75 -17.75
N LYS A 136 -0.44 -3.67 -17.13
CA LYS A 136 0.93 -3.21 -17.40
C LYS A 136 1.96 -4.25 -16.98
N GLU A 137 1.69 -5.02 -15.92
CA GLU A 137 2.56 -6.05 -15.38
C GLU A 137 2.66 -7.24 -16.34
N GLU A 138 1.52 -7.69 -16.88
CA GLU A 138 1.48 -8.71 -17.93
C GLU A 138 2.28 -8.31 -19.16
N LEU A 139 2.13 -7.06 -19.62
CA LEU A 139 2.87 -6.54 -20.78
C LEU A 139 4.39 -6.50 -20.57
N LEU A 140 4.83 -6.33 -19.32
CA LEU A 140 6.24 -6.28 -18.95
C LEU A 140 6.80 -7.65 -18.53
N GLY A 141 5.97 -8.69 -18.45
CA GLY A 141 6.36 -10.02 -17.99
C GLY A 141 6.72 -10.06 -16.50
N GLU A 142 6.21 -9.13 -15.71
CA GLU A 142 6.42 -9.07 -14.25
C GLU A 142 5.66 -10.23 -13.58
N ASN A 143 6.38 -11.18 -12.96
CA ASN A 143 5.79 -12.38 -12.35
C ASN A 143 5.84 -12.37 -10.81
N ASN A 144 6.39 -11.32 -10.21
CA ASN A 144 6.58 -11.15 -8.77
C ASN A 144 5.56 -10.17 -8.15
N THR A 145 4.40 -10.00 -8.77
CA THR A 145 3.36 -9.08 -8.33
C THR A 145 2.33 -9.79 -7.45
N TYR A 146 1.42 -9.06 -6.80
CA TYR A 146 0.50 -9.67 -5.83
C TYR A 146 -0.43 -10.70 -6.49
N VAL A 147 -1.04 -10.38 -7.64
CA VAL A 147 -1.95 -11.31 -8.35
C VAL A 147 -1.22 -12.57 -8.80
N HIS A 148 0.00 -12.43 -9.31
CA HIS A 148 0.86 -13.56 -9.69
C HIS A 148 1.21 -14.44 -8.50
N THR A 149 1.63 -13.82 -7.40
CA THR A 149 1.98 -14.52 -6.16
C THR A 149 0.75 -15.20 -5.57
N TYR A 150 -0.42 -14.54 -5.59
CA TYR A 150 -1.68 -15.11 -5.15
C TYR A 150 -2.05 -16.35 -5.97
N ALA A 151 -1.98 -16.27 -7.30
CA ALA A 151 -2.24 -17.38 -8.20
C ALA A 151 -1.32 -18.57 -7.93
N TYR A 152 -0.02 -18.30 -7.77
CA TYR A 152 1.00 -19.32 -7.48
C TYR A 152 0.76 -20.03 -6.14
N PHE A 153 0.48 -19.28 -5.08
CA PHE A 153 0.23 -19.85 -3.75
C PHE A 153 -1.08 -20.63 -3.68
N HIS A 154 -2.14 -20.15 -4.36
CA HIS A 154 -3.45 -20.81 -4.37
C HIS A 154 -3.61 -21.90 -5.44
N LYS A 155 -2.60 -22.10 -6.31
CA LYS A 155 -2.61 -23.07 -7.41
C LYS A 155 -3.77 -22.87 -8.39
N ILE A 156 -4.07 -21.62 -8.70
CA ILE A 156 -5.08 -21.20 -9.67
C ILE A 156 -4.44 -20.39 -10.79
N ASN A 157 -5.16 -20.14 -11.88
CA ASN A 157 -4.61 -19.31 -12.95
C ASN A 157 -4.73 -17.80 -12.63
N LYS A 158 -4.00 -16.96 -13.37
CA LYS A 158 -3.90 -15.51 -13.09
C LYS A 158 -5.22 -14.76 -13.25
N LEU A 159 -6.07 -15.18 -14.21
CA LEU A 159 -7.38 -14.57 -14.43
C LEU A 159 -8.37 -14.98 -13.31
N GLU A 160 -8.31 -16.22 -12.85
CA GLU A 160 -9.05 -16.67 -11.66
C GLU A 160 -8.63 -15.89 -10.41
N ALA A 161 -7.33 -15.71 -10.20
CA ALA A 161 -6.80 -14.89 -9.09
C ALA A 161 -7.28 -13.44 -9.17
N LEU A 162 -7.18 -12.80 -10.35
CA LEU A 162 -7.66 -11.44 -10.56
C LEU A 162 -9.16 -11.31 -10.27
N SER A 163 -9.96 -12.29 -10.71
CA SER A 163 -11.40 -12.33 -10.44
C SER A 163 -11.71 -12.48 -8.94
N GLN A 164 -11.02 -13.39 -8.23
CA GLN A 164 -11.21 -13.59 -6.79
C GLN A 164 -10.85 -12.34 -6.00
N VAL A 165 -9.70 -11.75 -6.31
CA VAL A 165 -9.23 -10.50 -5.72
C VAL A 165 -10.22 -9.35 -5.97
N GLY A 166 -10.80 -9.24 -7.17
CA GLY A 166 -11.84 -8.25 -7.46
C GLY A 166 -13.12 -8.43 -6.62
N GLN A 167 -13.51 -9.67 -6.34
CA GLN A 167 -14.64 -9.96 -5.45
C GLN A 167 -14.32 -9.58 -4.00
N GLU A 168 -13.11 -9.90 -3.53
CA GLU A 168 -12.62 -9.52 -2.21
C GLU A 168 -12.62 -8.00 -2.03
N LEU A 169 -12.16 -7.22 -3.02
CA LEU A 169 -12.21 -5.76 -3.01
C LEU A 169 -13.64 -5.21 -2.87
N THR A 170 -14.60 -5.82 -3.56
CA THR A 170 -16.02 -5.42 -3.46
C THR A 170 -16.57 -5.65 -2.06
N GLN A 171 -16.22 -6.77 -1.43
CA GLN A 171 -16.61 -7.04 -0.06
C GLN A 171 -15.90 -6.11 0.93
N CYS A 172 -14.61 -5.86 0.72
CA CYS A 172 -13.80 -4.95 1.51
C CYS A 172 -14.39 -3.53 1.51
N ARG A 173 -14.81 -3.02 0.34
CA ARG A 173 -15.52 -1.74 0.21
C ARG A 173 -16.79 -1.68 1.05
N LYS A 174 -17.63 -2.73 1.02
CA LYS A 174 -18.85 -2.79 1.84
C LYS A 174 -18.52 -2.73 3.34
N THR A 175 -17.50 -3.45 3.77
CA THR A 175 -17.04 -3.45 5.16
C THR A 175 -16.54 -2.06 5.59
N ILE A 176 -15.75 -1.37 4.75
CA ILE A 176 -15.28 -0.01 5.04
C ILE A 176 -16.48 0.95 5.20
N HIS A 177 -17.42 0.92 4.26
CA HIS A 177 -18.60 1.78 4.31
C HIS A 177 -19.45 1.51 5.55
N GLY A 178 -19.65 0.23 5.92
CA GLY A 178 -20.36 -0.15 7.13
C GLY A 178 -19.64 0.31 8.41
N ALA A 179 -18.32 0.17 8.47
CA ALA A 179 -17.52 0.61 9.60
C ALA A 179 -17.58 2.13 9.80
N LEU A 180 -17.65 2.91 8.73
CA LEU A 180 -17.75 4.38 8.78
C LEU A 180 -19.19 4.91 8.87
N ALA A 181 -20.22 4.05 8.78
CA ALA A 181 -21.62 4.50 8.69
C ALA A 181 -22.09 5.34 9.89
N HIS A 182 -21.43 5.19 11.05
CA HIS A 182 -21.70 5.97 12.25
C HIS A 182 -21.18 7.43 12.17
N ASN A 183 -20.25 7.72 11.25
CA ASN A 183 -19.66 9.04 11.03
C ASN A 183 -19.77 9.41 9.55
N GLN A 184 -20.85 10.11 9.20
CA GLN A 184 -21.17 10.46 7.81
C GLN A 184 -20.06 11.27 7.12
N LYS A 185 -19.41 12.19 7.85
CA LYS A 185 -18.30 12.99 7.32
C LYS A 185 -17.11 12.11 6.93
N ALA A 186 -16.75 11.15 7.79
CA ALA A 186 -15.68 10.19 7.49
C ALA A 186 -16.04 9.29 6.31
N LEU A 187 -17.29 8.80 6.25
CA LEU A 187 -17.78 7.99 5.13
C LEU A 187 -17.71 8.73 3.79
N GLU A 188 -18.16 9.99 3.74
CA GLU A 188 -18.10 10.81 2.52
C GLU A 188 -16.67 11.12 2.12
N THR A 189 -15.82 11.42 3.09
CA THR A 189 -14.39 11.65 2.86
C THR A 189 -13.71 10.42 2.26
N TRP A 190 -13.99 9.24 2.81
CA TRP A 190 -13.50 7.98 2.24
C TRP A 190 -14.01 7.75 0.82
N LYS A 191 -15.31 7.92 0.57
CA LYS A 191 -15.89 7.73 -0.78
C LYS A 191 -15.24 8.66 -1.80
N ASN A 192 -14.98 9.91 -1.44
CA ASN A 192 -14.29 10.86 -2.32
C ASN A 192 -12.84 10.43 -2.56
N TYR A 193 -12.13 10.00 -1.51
CA TYR A 193 -10.78 9.47 -1.62
C TYR A 193 -10.71 8.22 -2.50
N GLU A 194 -11.63 7.28 -2.32
CA GLU A 194 -11.78 6.05 -3.11
C GLU A 194 -11.95 6.38 -4.61
N GLN A 195 -12.86 7.29 -4.94
CA GLN A 195 -13.09 7.71 -6.32
C GLN A 195 -11.87 8.42 -6.91
N GLY A 196 -11.22 9.29 -6.13
CA GLY A 196 -9.98 9.93 -6.54
C GLY A 196 -8.86 8.93 -6.83
N TYR A 197 -8.75 7.88 -6.02
CA TYR A 197 -7.76 6.83 -6.21
C TYR A 197 -8.04 5.99 -7.46
N ILE A 198 -9.30 5.66 -7.74
CA ILE A 198 -9.71 4.98 -8.99
C ILE A 198 -9.40 5.88 -10.19
N HIS A 199 -9.81 7.15 -10.14
CA HIS A 199 -9.53 8.11 -11.21
C HIS A 199 -8.04 8.28 -11.46
N PHE A 200 -7.22 8.35 -10.41
CA PHE A 200 -5.76 8.40 -10.56
C PHE A 200 -5.22 7.27 -11.44
N HIS A 201 -5.70 6.03 -11.26
CA HIS A 201 -5.30 4.90 -12.08
C HIS A 201 -5.79 5.02 -13.53
N LEU A 202 -7.05 5.43 -13.72
CA LEU A 202 -7.63 5.59 -15.05
C LEU A 202 -7.01 6.74 -15.86
N TYR A 203 -6.63 7.85 -15.20
CA TYR A 203 -5.99 9.00 -15.84
C TYR A 203 -4.48 8.83 -16.06
N SER A 204 -3.82 8.00 -15.24
CA SER A 204 -2.38 7.73 -15.38
C SER A 204 -2.11 6.69 -16.48
N SER A 205 -2.66 6.92 -17.68
CA SER A 205 -2.62 6.00 -18.82
C SER A 205 -1.20 5.61 -19.20
N ASP A 206 -0.25 6.53 -19.11
CA ASP A 206 1.17 6.27 -19.43
C ASP A 206 1.79 5.21 -18.52
N ARG A 207 1.30 5.12 -17.27
CA ARG A 207 1.76 4.13 -16.29
C ARG A 207 0.98 2.83 -16.39
N TYR A 208 -0.35 2.89 -16.31
CA TYR A 208 -1.20 1.69 -16.17
C TYR A 208 -1.72 1.10 -17.48
N LYS A 209 -1.61 1.85 -18.60
CA LYS A 209 -2.00 1.42 -19.95
C LYS A 209 -3.47 0.97 -20.09
N LEU A 210 -4.34 1.44 -19.20
CA LEU A 210 -5.75 1.02 -19.15
C LEU A 210 -6.57 1.51 -20.36
N THR A 211 -6.11 2.55 -21.05
CA THR A 211 -6.72 3.04 -22.29
C THR A 211 -6.62 2.03 -23.44
N GLU A 212 -5.60 1.17 -23.45
CA GLU A 212 -5.45 0.07 -24.42
C GLU A 212 -6.55 -1.00 -24.24
N LEU A 213 -7.12 -1.10 -23.03
CA LEU A 213 -8.27 -1.95 -22.70
C LEU A 213 -9.63 -1.24 -22.92
N GLY A 214 -9.63 -0.01 -23.42
CA GLY A 214 -10.83 0.81 -23.56
C GLY A 214 -11.42 1.34 -22.25
N LEU A 215 -10.69 1.20 -21.13
CA LEU A 215 -11.07 1.76 -19.84
C LEU A 215 -10.64 3.22 -19.77
N ARG A 216 -11.60 4.13 -19.77
CA ARG A 216 -11.42 5.59 -19.72
C ARG A 216 -12.54 6.25 -18.92
N VAL A 217 -12.24 7.42 -18.37
CA VAL A 217 -13.21 8.32 -17.72
C VAL A 217 -13.76 9.30 -18.75
#